data_AF-A0A9P8QFQ7-F1
#
_entry.id   AF-A0A9P8QFQ7-F1
#
_cell.length_a   1.000
_cell.length_b   1.000
_cell.length_c   1.000
_cell.angle_alpha   90.00
_cell.angle_beta   90.00
_cell.angle_gamma   90.00
#
_symmetry.space_group_name_H-M   'P 1'
#
loop_
_entity.id
_entity.type
_entity.pdbx_description
1 polymer ?
#
loop_
_entity_poly.entity_id
_entity_poly.type
_entity_poly.pdbx_seq_one_letter_code
_entity_poly.pdbx_strand_id
1 'polypeptide(L)'
;MCNYIYKELKCQHHYHLVESWCPKYIATERRCTPIIVSKQYWGDDICAACRERQQPSNHPWAKLIRRPESRTAPHAQVPAR
;
A
#
# COMPACT_ATOMS: atom_id res chain seq x y z
N MET A 1 13.25 8.95 -17.39
CA MET A 1 12.27 8.04 -16.74
C MET A 1 11.99 8.58 -15.35
N CYS A 2 10.82 8.30 -14.75
CA CYS A 2 10.51 8.82 -13.41
C CYS A 2 11.03 7.84 -12.35
N ASN A 3 11.52 8.38 -11.22
CA ASN A 3 11.99 7.58 -10.11
C ASN A 3 10.83 7.27 -9.16
N TYR A 4 10.74 6.00 -8.77
CA TYR A 4 9.75 5.52 -7.82
C TYR A 4 10.41 4.86 -6.63
N ILE A 5 9.82 5.07 -5.46
CA ILE A 5 10.13 4.37 -4.22
C ILE A 5 9.04 3.31 -4.02
N TYR A 6 9.47 2.09 -3.75
CA TYR A 6 8.60 1.00 -3.32
C TYR A 6 8.52 1.01 -1.80
N LYS A 7 7.35 1.30 -1.24
CA LYS A 7 7.10 1.29 0.20
C LYS A 7 6.27 0.06 0.57
N GLU A 8 6.80 -0.78 1.44
CA GLU A 8 6.09 -1.93 1.99
C GLU A 8 5.65 -1.66 3.44
N LEU A 9 4.40 -2.00 3.75
CA LEU A 9 3.74 -1.76 5.03
C LEU A 9 3.61 -3.05 5.84
N LYS A 10 3.37 -2.92 7.14
CA LYS A 10 3.10 -4.06 8.05
C LYS A 10 1.95 -4.97 7.60
N CYS A 11 0.93 -4.36 6.98
CA CYS A 11 -0.24 -5.06 6.47
C CYS A 11 -0.01 -5.78 5.12
N GLN A 12 1.25 -5.95 4.69
CA GLN A 12 1.66 -6.54 3.39
C GLN A 12 1.14 -5.80 2.15
N HIS A 13 0.59 -4.58 2.32
CA HIS A 13 0.31 -3.68 1.21
C HIS A 13 1.56 -2.90 0.82
N HIS A 14 1.66 -2.57 -0.46
CA HIS A 14 2.76 -1.80 -1.00
C HIS A 14 2.28 -0.60 -1.81
N TYR A 15 3.09 0.46 -1.82
CA TYR A 15 2.87 1.67 -2.59
C TYR A 15 4.07 1.97 -3.48
N HIS A 16 3.77 2.46 -4.69
CA HIS A 16 4.76 3.08 -5.57
C HIS A 16 4.63 4.60 -5.45
N LEU A 17 5.52 5.20 -4.67
CA LEU A 17 5.58 6.66 -4.52
C LEU A 17 6.56 7.23 -5.52
N VAL A 18 6.26 8.39 -6.10
CA VAL A 18 7.18 9.05 -7.02
C VAL A 18 8.17 9.86 -6.19
N GLU A 19 9.46 9.61 -6.38
CA GLU A 19 10.52 10.41 -5.78
C GLU A 19 10.84 11.62 -6.66
N SER A 20 10.99 11.39 -7.97
CA SER A 20 11.31 12.44 -8.93
C SER A 20 10.58 12.24 -10.25
N TRP A 21 10.02 13.34 -10.76
CA TRP A 21 9.37 13.38 -12.06
C TRP A 21 10.41 13.64 -13.14
N CYS A 22 10.30 12.95 -14.27
CA CYS A 22 11.13 13.28 -15.42
C CYS A 22 10.54 14.46 -16.21
N PRO A 23 11.36 15.22 -16.96
CA PRO A 23 10.89 16.38 -17.73
C PRO A 23 9.76 16.05 -18.72
N LYS A 24 9.78 14.83 -19.27
CA LYS A 24 8.74 14.33 -20.16
C LYS A 24 7.38 14.21 -19.46
N TYR A 25 7.35 13.78 -18.20
CA TYR A 25 6.12 13.73 -17.42
C TYR A 25 5.58 15.14 -17.18
N ILE A 26 6.45 16.10 -16.85
CA ILE A 26 6.05 17.50 -16.64
C ILE A 26 5.43 18.09 -17.90
N ALA A 27 5.98 17.79 -19.08
CA ALA A 27 5.49 18.33 -20.34
C ALA A 27 4.23 17.63 -20.90
N THR A 28 4.03 16.35 -20.58
CA THR A 28 2.99 15.53 -21.24
C THR A 28 1.94 14.98 -20.29
N GLU A 29 2.18 15.05 -18.99
CA GLU A 29 1.42 14.40 -17.91
C GLU A 29 1.24 12.88 -18.09
N ARG A 30 1.97 12.28 -19.04
CA ARG A 30 1.89 10.85 -19.34
C ARG A 30 2.81 10.08 -18.42
N ARG A 31 2.23 9.10 -17.73
CA ARG A 31 2.97 8.17 -16.86
C ARG A 31 4.07 7.47 -17.66
N CYS A 32 5.29 7.55 -17.15
CA CYS A 32 6.44 6.84 -17.70
C CYS A 32 6.53 5.45 -17.07
N THR A 33 7.27 4.54 -17.72
CA THR A 33 7.64 3.26 -17.11
C THR A 33 8.37 3.53 -15.79
N PRO A 34 7.93 2.93 -14.67
CA PRO A 34 8.52 3.19 -13.37
C PRO A 34 9.90 2.54 -13.24
N ILE A 35 10.86 3.30 -12.72
CA ILE A 35 12.11 2.74 -12.20
C ILE A 35 12.03 2.76 -10.69
N ILE A 36 12.14 1.58 -10.05
CA ILE A 36 12.24 1.50 -8.59
C ILE A 36 13.67 1.82 -8.19
N VAL A 37 13.88 2.98 -7.55
CA VAL A 37 15.21 3.42 -7.09
C VAL A 37 15.49 3.01 -5.64
N SER A 38 14.45 2.78 -4.85
CA SER A 38 14.58 2.40 -3.44
C SER A 38 13.42 1.52 -3.01
N LYS A 39 13.70 0.51 -2.18
CA LYS A 39 12.71 -0.30 -1.50
C LYS A 39 12.82 -0.02 0.00
N GLN A 40 11.75 0.45 0.61
CA GLN A 40 11.70 0.79 2.03
C GLN A 40 10.62 -0.02 2.73
N TYR A 41 10.97 -0.60 3.89
CA TYR A 41 10.03 -1.28 4.76
C TYR A 41 9.69 -0.38 5.93
N TRP A 42 8.43 0.03 6.04
CA TRP A 42 7.93 0.87 7.13
C TRP A 42 7.09 -0.02 8.03
N GLY A 43 7.76 -0.75 8.92
CA GLY A 43 7.21 -1.87 9.67
C GLY A 43 6.10 -1.56 10.67
N ASP A 44 5.84 -0.29 10.95
CA ASP A 44 4.78 0.14 11.87
C ASP A 44 3.60 0.82 11.16
N ASP A 45 3.74 1.20 9.90
CA ASP A 45 2.66 1.83 9.15
C ASP A 45 1.68 0.78 8.60
N ILE A 46 0.39 1.09 8.69
CA ILE A 46 -0.70 0.37 8.03
C ILE A 46 -1.37 1.28 7.00
N CYS A 47 -1.84 0.70 5.89
CA CYS A 47 -2.56 1.45 4.86
C CYS A 47 -3.87 2.03 5.41
N ALA A 48 -4.36 3.12 4.81
CA ALA A 48 -5.61 3.77 5.22
C ALA A 48 -6.80 2.77 5.26
N ALA A 49 -6.90 1.88 4.26
CA ALA A 49 -7.94 0.86 4.21
C ALA A 49 -7.87 -0.14 5.38
N CYS A 50 -6.67 -0.53 5.82
CA CYS A 50 -6.49 -1.39 7.00
C CYS A 50 -6.74 -0.61 8.30
N ARG A 51 -6.38 0.67 8.34
CA ARG A 51 -6.65 1.55 9.47
C ARG A 51 -8.15 1.73 9.71
N GLU A 52 -8.92 1.98 8.66
CA GLU A 52 -10.39 2.07 8.70
C GLU A 52 -11.06 0.74 9.09
N ARG A 53 -10.47 -0.40 8.72
CA ARG A 53 -10.95 -1.72 9.17
C ARG A 53 -10.72 -1.95 10.66
N GLN A 54 -9.60 -1.45 11.18
CA GLN A 54 -9.26 -1.58 12.60
C GLN A 54 -10.02 -0.58 13.47
N GLN A 55 -10.51 0.53 12.90
CA GLN A 55 -11.25 1.50 13.67
C GLN A 55 -12.67 0.99 13.94
N PRO A 56 -13.02 0.68 15.21
CA PRO A 56 -14.37 0.29 15.53
C PRO A 56 -15.28 1.49 15.29
N SER A 57 -16.23 1.32 14.38
CA SER A 57 -17.33 2.27 14.20
C SER A 57 -18.17 2.26 15.48
N ASN A 58 -18.16 3.38 16.23
CA ASN A 58 -18.98 3.55 17.43
C ASN A 58 -20.49 3.69 17.12
N HIS A 59 -20.89 3.69 15.85
CA HIS A 59 -22.27 3.81 15.48
C HIS A 59 -23.04 2.50 15.71
N PRO A 60 -24.20 2.54 16.38
CA PRO A 60 -24.98 1.33 16.70
C PRO A 60 -25.45 0.57 15.46
N TRP A 61 -25.73 1.27 14.35
CA TRP A 61 -26.08 0.65 13.07
C TRP A 61 -24.93 -0.11 12.41
N ALA A 62 -23.68 0.21 12.74
CA ALA A 62 -22.53 -0.41 12.08
C ALA A 62 -22.34 -1.87 12.48
N LYS A 63 -22.88 -2.27 13.65
CA LYS A 63 -22.98 -3.67 14.08
C LYS A 63 -23.94 -4.50 13.21
N LEU A 64 -24.81 -3.85 12.44
CA LEU A 64 -25.75 -4.53 11.53
C LEU A 64 -25.12 -4.88 10.18
N ILE A 65 -23.97 -4.28 9.85
CA ILE A 65 -23.24 -4.57 8.62
C ILE A 65 -22.39 -5.82 8.85
N ARG A 66 -22.78 -6.94 8.24
CA ARG A 66 -21.94 -8.14 8.17
C ARG A 66 -20.73 -7.86 7.29
N ARG A 67 -19.64 -7.38 7.90
CA ARG A 67 -18.36 -7.27 7.21
C ARG A 67 -17.77 -8.68 7.13
N PRO A 68 -17.46 -9.21 5.93
CA PRO A 68 -16.73 -10.46 5.84
C PRO A 68 -15.41 -10.28 6.59
N GLU A 69 -15.16 -11.15 7.57
CA GLU A 69 -13.88 -11.19 8.28
C GLU A 69 -12.80 -11.24 7.21
N SER A 70 -11.91 -10.25 7.23
CA SER A 70 -10.72 -10.31 6.39
C SER A 70 -9.98 -11.55 6.86
N ARG A 71 -10.11 -12.66 6.13
CA ARG A 71 -9.20 -13.80 6.19
C ARG A 71 -7.82 -13.18 6.15
N THR A 72 -7.15 -13.16 7.29
CA THR A 72 -5.72 -12.90 7.38
C THR A 72 -5.11 -13.72 6.27
N ALA A 73 -4.59 -13.07 5.23
CA ALA A 73 -3.90 -13.78 4.17
C ALA A 73 -2.84 -14.62 4.89
N PRO A 74 -2.83 -15.96 4.74
CA PRO A 74 -1.81 -16.76 5.37
C PRO A 74 -0.47 -16.21 4.91
N HIS A 75 0.37 -15.86 5.87
CA HIS A 75 1.75 -15.46 5.65
C HIS A 75 2.37 -16.48 4.68
N ALA A 76 2.61 -16.07 3.43
CA ALA A 76 3.30 -16.94 2.47
C ALA A 76 4.73 -17.09 2.99
N GLN A 77 4.99 -18.19 3.71
CA GLN A 77 6.34 -18.62 4.02
C GLN A 77 6.99 -18.99 2.69
N VAL A 78 7.86 -18.12 2.19
CA VAL A 78 8.75 -18.42 1.08
C VAL A 78 9.75 -19.47 1.59
N PRO A 79 9.74 -20.71 1.09
CA PRO A 79 10.74 -21.69 1.51
C PRO A 79 12.12 -21.26 1.00
N ALA A 80 13.08 -21.21 1.90
CA ALA A 80 14.49 -21.05 1.56
C ALA A 80 15.07 -22.42 1.19
N ARG A 81 15.24 -22.70 -0.10
CA ARG A 81 16.42 -23.35 -0.73
C ARG A 81 16.13 -23.76 -2.17
#